data_AF-A0A7S1X6M9-F1
#
_entry.id   AF-A0A7S1X6M9-F1
#
_cell.length_a   1.000
_cell.length_b   1.000
_cell.length_c   1.000
_cell.angle_alpha   90.00
_cell.angle_beta   90.00
_cell.angle_gamma   90.00
#
_symmetry.space_group_name_H-M   'P 1'
#
loop_
_entity.id
_entity.type
_entity.pdbx_description
1 polymer ?
#
loop_
_entity_poly.entity_id
_entity_poly.type
_entity_poly.pdbx_seq_one_letter_code
_entity_poly.pdbx_strand_id
1 'polypeptide(L)'
;MARNEEKANSMLNRFLAAKGAESKEPRKKRPYLSSECRDLNEADQWRQQILREIGKKVMEIQNAGLGEHKLRDLNDEINKLIREKGHWETRIVELGGPNYAKTAPKVADNQGNVIADATGKGGGYRYFGAAKQLPGVKELFDKEKPRQIRRSRHEMYRHIDADYYGFRDDEDGILGKLEAQAEKKMRLEAMKEWEATEAVRQAAFAEVTGDAPNGPEEGDNQFVAYVPLPEPKDIEKRILDKKKADLLSKYSSDTLQEQQASAKELLNKRR
;
A
#
# COMPACT_ATOMS: atom_id res chain seq x y z
N MET A 1 26.76 24.89 -47.59
CA MET A 1 25.34 25.23 -47.38
C MET A 1 25.26 26.30 -46.31
N ALA A 2 24.67 27.47 -46.60
CA ALA A 2 24.50 28.56 -45.63
C ALA A 2 23.67 28.12 -44.41
N ARG A 3 23.95 28.70 -43.24
CA ARG A 3 23.22 28.40 -41.98
C ARG A 3 21.75 28.81 -42.11
N ASN A 4 20.87 28.18 -41.31
CA ASN A 4 19.43 28.45 -41.37
C ASN A 4 19.10 29.93 -41.13
N GLU A 5 19.86 30.59 -40.25
CA GLU A 5 19.73 32.03 -39.98
C GLU A 5 20.08 32.90 -41.19
N GLU A 6 21.13 32.55 -41.94
CA GLU A 6 21.52 33.27 -43.17
C GLU A 6 20.48 33.07 -44.27
N LYS A 7 19.94 31.85 -44.40
CA LYS A 7 18.84 31.55 -45.31
C LYS A 7 17.61 32.37 -44.92
N ALA A 8 17.20 32.37 -43.65
CA ALA A 8 16.07 33.15 -43.17
C ALA A 8 16.25 34.68 -43.38
N ASN A 9 17.48 35.17 -43.28
CA ASN A 9 17.84 36.57 -43.48
C ASN A 9 18.06 36.98 -44.95
N SER A 10 17.96 36.05 -45.89
CA SER A 10 18.03 36.36 -47.32
C SER A 10 16.99 37.40 -47.73
N MET A 11 17.36 38.27 -48.68
CA MET A 11 16.48 39.32 -49.24
C MET A 11 15.10 38.77 -49.64
N LEU A 12 15.07 37.59 -50.27
CA LEU A 12 13.83 36.94 -50.67
C LEU A 12 12.96 36.53 -49.48
N ASN A 13 13.55 35.95 -48.45
CA ASN A 13 12.80 35.51 -47.27
C ASN A 13 12.32 36.68 -46.42
N ARG A 14 13.09 37.77 -46.34
CA ARG A 14 12.63 39.03 -45.75
C ARG A 14 11.46 39.63 -46.54
N PHE A 15 11.54 39.62 -47.88
CA PHE A 15 10.45 40.11 -48.74
C PHE A 15 9.18 39.27 -48.62
N LEU A 16 9.30 37.94 -48.62
CA LEU A 16 8.18 37.03 -48.42
C LEU A 16 7.56 37.20 -47.01
N ALA A 17 8.39 37.39 -45.99
CA ALA A 17 7.92 37.69 -44.63
C ALA A 17 7.20 39.04 -44.57
N ALA A 18 7.72 40.08 -45.23
CA ALA A 18 7.09 41.40 -45.30
C ALA A 18 5.73 41.35 -46.02
N LYS A 19 5.66 40.66 -47.18
CA LYS A 19 4.40 40.46 -47.92
C LYS A 19 3.38 39.63 -47.13
N GLY A 20 3.85 38.60 -46.42
CA GLY A 20 3.02 37.82 -45.52
C GLY A 20 2.56 38.58 -44.27
N ALA A 21 3.34 39.57 -43.82
CA ALA A 21 2.98 40.47 -42.74
C ALA A 21 2.01 41.56 -43.19
N GLU A 22 2.09 42.03 -44.44
CA GLU A 22 1.14 43.00 -45.01
C GLU A 22 -0.27 42.39 -45.16
N SER A 23 -0.35 41.10 -45.48
CA SER A 23 -1.61 40.35 -45.51
C SER A 23 -2.19 40.04 -44.12
N LYS A 24 -1.41 40.19 -43.05
CA LYS A 24 -1.86 39.91 -41.68
C LYS A 24 -2.05 41.22 -40.92
N GLU A 25 -3.15 41.35 -40.20
CA GLU A 25 -3.30 42.50 -39.31
C GLU A 25 -2.12 42.58 -38.32
N PRO A 26 -1.65 43.80 -37.99
CA PRO A 26 -0.60 43.97 -37.00
C PRO A 26 -1.02 43.31 -35.69
N ARG A 27 -0.07 42.64 -35.01
CA ARG A 27 -0.33 42.02 -33.72
C ARG A 27 -0.80 43.09 -32.74
N LYS A 28 -2.11 43.09 -32.45
CA LYS A 28 -2.69 44.00 -31.47
C LYS A 28 -2.01 43.77 -30.12
N LYS A 29 -1.68 44.85 -29.43
CA LYS A 29 -1.18 44.77 -28.06
C LYS A 29 -2.37 44.73 -27.13
N ARG A 30 -2.25 43.91 -26.08
CA ARG A 30 -3.25 43.85 -25.02
C ARG A 30 -3.42 45.25 -24.40
N PRO A 31 -4.66 45.74 -24.24
CA PRO A 31 -4.94 46.96 -23.49
C PRO A 31 -4.40 46.89 -22.06
N TYR A 32 -4.05 48.04 -21.48
CA TYR A 32 -3.57 48.10 -20.10
C TYR A 32 -4.71 47.85 -19.10
N LEU A 33 -5.87 48.45 -19.37
CA LEU A 33 -7.08 48.30 -18.56
C LEU A 33 -8.05 47.32 -19.23
N SER A 34 -8.54 46.34 -18.47
CA SER A 34 -9.54 45.39 -18.98
C SER A 34 -10.89 46.05 -19.29
N SER A 35 -11.22 47.17 -18.63
CA SER A 35 -12.45 47.93 -18.83
C SER A 35 -12.58 48.56 -20.22
N GLU A 36 -11.47 48.78 -20.93
CA GLU A 36 -11.49 49.35 -22.29
C GLU A 36 -12.05 48.37 -23.32
N CYS A 37 -11.91 47.06 -23.07
CA CYS A 37 -12.43 46.03 -23.97
C CYS A 37 -13.93 45.83 -23.75
N ARG A 38 -14.71 45.89 -24.84
CA ARG A 38 -16.17 45.70 -24.83
C ARG A 38 -16.61 44.39 -25.47
N ASP A 39 -15.72 43.73 -26.20
CA ASP A 39 -16.01 42.50 -26.92
C ASP A 39 -15.58 41.28 -26.10
N LEU A 40 -16.51 40.34 -25.89
CA LEU A 40 -16.27 39.12 -25.12
C LEU A 40 -15.17 38.26 -25.75
N ASN A 41 -15.21 38.08 -27.07
CA ASN A 41 -14.22 37.28 -27.81
C ASN A 41 -12.81 37.84 -27.69
N GLU A 42 -12.67 39.17 -27.69
CA GLU A 42 -11.37 39.83 -27.58
C GLU A 42 -10.83 39.71 -26.15
N ALA A 43 -11.68 39.86 -25.14
CA ALA A 43 -11.32 39.63 -23.74
C ALA A 43 -10.84 38.19 -23.49
N ASP A 44 -11.49 37.20 -24.10
CA ASP A 44 -11.05 35.80 -24.04
C ASP A 44 -9.70 35.57 -24.73
N GLN A 45 -9.45 36.21 -25.88
CA GLN A 45 -8.15 36.14 -26.55
C GLN A 45 -7.03 36.70 -25.67
N TRP A 46 -7.27 37.84 -25.01
CA TRP A 46 -6.29 38.45 -24.09
C TRP A 46 -6.03 37.57 -22.87
N ARG A 47 -7.06 36.96 -22.29
CA ARG A 47 -6.92 35.97 -21.21
C ARG A 47 -6.06 34.79 -21.66
N GLN A 48 -6.31 34.22 -22.84
CA GLN A 48 -5.53 33.12 -23.39
C GLN A 48 -4.08 33.53 -23.71
N GLN A 49 -3.84 34.77 -24.12
CA GLN A 49 -2.49 35.27 -24.28
C GLN A 49 -1.75 35.32 -22.94
N ILE A 50 -2.39 35.85 -21.88
CA ILE A 50 -1.81 35.87 -20.53
C ILE A 50 -1.47 34.46 -20.05
N LEU A 51 -2.37 33.48 -20.26
CA LEU A 51 -2.11 32.09 -19.90
C LEU A 51 -0.89 31.50 -20.64
N ARG A 52 -0.70 31.84 -21.91
CA ARG A 52 0.49 31.42 -22.68
C ARG A 52 1.77 32.08 -22.17
N GLU A 53 1.71 33.37 -21.81
CA GLU A 53 2.84 34.09 -21.21
C GLU A 53 3.21 33.50 -19.84
N ILE A 54 2.23 33.23 -18.99
CA ILE A 54 2.42 32.51 -17.71
C ILE A 54 3.06 31.15 -17.97
N GLY A 55 2.53 30.35 -18.90
CA GLY A 55 3.07 29.03 -19.22
C GLY A 55 4.55 29.04 -19.60
N LYS A 56 4.97 30.00 -20.44
CA LYS A 56 6.38 30.16 -20.81
C LYS A 56 7.27 30.51 -19.62
N LYS A 57 6.83 31.45 -18.77
CA LYS A 57 7.60 31.85 -17.57
C LYS A 57 7.62 30.75 -16.52
N VAL A 58 6.53 30.01 -16.34
CA VAL A 58 6.49 28.85 -15.46
C VAL A 58 7.51 27.82 -15.92
N MET A 59 7.60 27.51 -17.22
CA MET A 59 8.62 26.62 -17.76
C MET A 59 10.04 27.15 -17.50
N GLU A 60 10.27 28.46 -17.63
CA GLU A 60 11.58 29.06 -17.35
C GLU A 60 11.97 28.99 -15.87
N ILE A 61 11.03 29.23 -14.94
CA ILE A 61 11.25 29.14 -13.49
C ILE A 61 11.51 27.71 -13.01
N GLN A 62 11.04 26.68 -13.71
CA GLN A 62 11.36 25.30 -13.32
C GLN A 62 12.87 25.00 -13.42
N ASN A 63 13.63 25.77 -14.20
CA ASN A 63 15.07 25.61 -14.32
C ASN A 63 15.76 26.08 -13.02
N ALA A 64 16.09 25.16 -12.13
CA ALA A 64 16.75 25.47 -10.86
C ALA A 64 18.17 26.04 -11.00
N GLY A 65 18.79 25.90 -12.18
CA GLY A 65 20.10 26.50 -12.49
C GLY A 65 20.04 27.98 -12.87
N LEU A 66 18.85 28.58 -12.90
CA LEU A 66 18.70 30.02 -13.09
C LEU A 66 19.13 30.74 -11.80
N GLY A 67 19.92 31.81 -11.93
CA GLY A 67 20.39 32.57 -10.77
C GLY A 67 19.24 33.10 -9.91
N GLU A 68 19.50 33.24 -8.60
CA GLU A 68 18.50 33.58 -7.58
C GLU A 68 17.66 34.83 -7.94
N HIS A 69 18.34 35.91 -8.35
CA HIS A 69 17.68 37.16 -8.74
C HIS A 69 16.72 36.97 -9.90
N LYS A 70 17.14 36.23 -10.94
CA LYS A 70 16.30 35.96 -12.10
C LYS A 70 15.07 35.13 -11.74
N LEU A 71 15.20 34.18 -10.80
CA LEU A 71 14.06 33.43 -10.28
C LEU A 71 13.07 34.34 -9.52
N ARG A 72 13.56 35.32 -8.75
CA ARG A 72 12.71 36.31 -8.06
C ARG A 72 11.96 37.20 -9.06
N ASP A 73 12.65 37.75 -10.05
CA ASP A 73 12.07 38.59 -11.09
C ASP A 73 10.99 37.84 -11.89
N LEU A 74 11.29 36.62 -12.33
CA LEU A 74 10.31 35.79 -13.04
C LEU A 74 9.10 35.47 -12.16
N ASN A 75 9.30 35.24 -10.87
CA ASN A 75 8.20 34.96 -9.94
C ASN A 75 7.30 36.18 -9.74
N ASP A 76 7.89 37.39 -9.63
CA ASP A 76 7.16 38.66 -9.60
C ASP A 76 6.35 38.89 -10.87
N GLU A 77 6.97 38.63 -12.02
CA GLU A 77 6.31 38.75 -13.32
C GLU A 77 5.13 37.77 -13.48
N ILE A 78 5.27 36.52 -13.03
CA ILE A 78 4.15 35.56 -13.04
C ILE A 78 3.03 36.04 -12.12
N ASN A 79 3.35 36.50 -10.90
CA ASN A 79 2.35 37.02 -10.00
C ASN A 79 1.62 38.24 -10.60
N LYS A 80 2.34 39.12 -11.30
CA LYS A 80 1.74 40.25 -12.03
C LYS A 80 0.76 39.76 -13.11
N LEU A 81 1.17 38.80 -13.94
CA LEU A 81 0.32 38.21 -14.98
C LEU A 81 -0.91 37.50 -14.41
N ILE A 82 -0.80 36.85 -13.24
CA ILE A 82 -1.96 36.20 -12.58
C ILE A 82 -2.97 37.25 -12.09
N ARG A 83 -2.51 38.39 -11.57
CA ARG A 83 -3.42 39.50 -11.19
C ARG A 83 -4.12 40.08 -12.42
N GLU A 84 -3.35 40.33 -13.48
CA GLU A 84 -3.90 40.77 -14.77
C GLU A 84 -4.93 39.78 -15.32
N LYS A 85 -4.64 38.47 -15.30
CA LYS A 85 -5.60 37.41 -15.64
C LYS A 85 -6.89 37.53 -14.83
N GLY A 86 -6.80 37.79 -13.52
CA GLY A 86 -7.96 37.98 -12.66
C GLY A 86 -8.83 39.18 -13.07
N HIS A 87 -8.21 40.29 -13.49
CA HIS A 87 -8.93 41.46 -14.03
C HIS A 87 -9.65 41.14 -15.34
N TRP A 88 -9.00 40.39 -16.24
CA TRP A 88 -9.62 39.94 -17.49
C TRP A 88 -10.74 38.92 -17.25
N GLU A 89 -10.59 37.99 -16.30
CA GLU A 89 -11.64 37.04 -15.93
C GLU A 89 -12.85 37.74 -15.31
N THR A 90 -12.63 38.77 -14.48
CA THR A 90 -13.71 39.61 -13.95
C THR A 90 -14.43 40.35 -15.07
N ARG A 91 -13.67 40.91 -16.02
CA ARG A 91 -14.23 41.61 -17.19
C ARG A 91 -15.06 40.68 -18.08
N ILE A 92 -14.61 39.46 -18.32
CA ILE A 92 -15.37 38.47 -19.10
C ILE A 92 -16.70 38.17 -18.42
N VAL A 93 -16.72 38.05 -17.10
CA VAL A 93 -17.97 37.86 -16.33
C VAL A 93 -18.88 39.09 -16.43
N GLU A 94 -18.35 40.31 -16.35
CA GLU A 94 -19.12 41.55 -16.54
C GLU A 94 -19.74 41.65 -17.94
N LEU A 95 -19.06 41.15 -18.97
CA LEU A 95 -19.56 41.09 -20.35
C LEU A 95 -20.55 39.93 -20.59
N GLY A 96 -20.90 39.17 -19.54
CA GLY A 96 -21.85 38.05 -19.62
C GLY A 96 -21.22 36.71 -20.03
N GLY A 97 -19.89 36.58 -19.96
CA GLY A 97 -19.15 35.37 -20.30
C GLY A 97 -18.99 34.36 -19.16
N PRO A 98 -18.33 33.22 -19.44
CA PRO A 98 -18.12 32.15 -18.48
C PRO A 98 -17.27 32.57 -17.28
N ASN A 99 -17.62 32.10 -16.07
CA ASN A 99 -16.84 32.37 -14.87
C ASN A 99 -15.65 31.39 -14.73
N TYR A 100 -14.54 31.75 -15.36
CA TYR A 100 -13.32 30.94 -15.36
C TYR A 100 -12.64 30.79 -14.00
N ALA A 101 -12.87 31.71 -13.06
CA ALA A 101 -12.28 31.62 -11.72
C ALA A 101 -12.84 30.42 -10.93
N LYS A 102 -14.10 30.04 -11.17
CA LYS A 102 -14.74 28.87 -10.54
C LYS A 102 -14.34 27.54 -11.20
N THR A 103 -14.11 27.56 -12.51
CA THR A 103 -13.79 26.34 -13.28
C THR A 103 -12.30 26.03 -13.33
N ALA A 104 -11.43 26.94 -12.88
CA ALA A 104 -10.00 26.73 -12.90
C ALA A 104 -9.58 25.57 -11.95
N PRO A 105 -8.70 24.66 -12.40
CA PRO A 105 -8.20 23.60 -11.54
C PRO A 105 -7.43 24.21 -10.37
N LYS A 106 -7.75 23.75 -9.15
CA LYS A 106 -7.03 24.16 -7.95
C LYS A 106 -5.59 23.66 -8.04
N VAL A 107 -4.64 24.57 -7.89
CA VAL A 107 -3.21 24.23 -7.97
C VAL A 107 -2.85 23.35 -6.77
N ALA A 108 -2.45 22.11 -7.04
CA ALA A 108 -1.90 21.19 -6.07
C ALA A 108 -0.37 21.32 -6.02
N ASP A 109 0.19 21.20 -4.83
CA ASP A 109 1.64 21.13 -4.64
C ASP A 109 2.23 19.81 -5.17
N ASN A 110 3.55 19.76 -5.29
CA ASN A 110 4.32 18.56 -5.65
C ASN A 110 4.06 17.36 -4.70
N GLN A 111 3.45 17.61 -3.53
CA GLN A 111 3.05 16.59 -2.56
C GLN A 111 1.56 16.20 -2.66
N GLY A 112 0.85 16.63 -3.71
CA GLY A 112 -0.56 16.31 -3.91
C GLY A 112 -1.53 17.04 -2.98
N ASN A 113 -1.02 17.84 -2.03
CA ASN A 113 -1.84 18.71 -1.20
C ASN A 113 -2.37 19.88 -2.03
N VAL A 114 -3.69 20.05 -2.03
CA VAL A 114 -4.31 21.25 -2.57
C VAL A 114 -3.82 22.41 -1.70
N ILE A 115 -3.15 23.38 -2.31
CA ILE A 115 -2.66 24.56 -1.61
C ILE A 115 -3.89 25.37 -1.16
N ALA A 116 -4.39 25.08 0.04
CA ALA A 116 -5.54 25.76 0.63
C ALA A 116 -5.21 27.22 0.99
N ASP A 117 -3.96 27.49 1.33
CA ASP A 117 -3.49 28.81 1.80
C ASP A 117 -3.35 29.86 0.66
N ALA A 118 -3.68 29.49 -0.58
CA ALA A 118 -3.88 30.45 -1.66
C ALA A 118 -5.31 31.02 -1.72
N THR A 119 -6.24 30.50 -0.91
CA THR A 119 -7.64 30.93 -0.83
C THR A 119 -8.00 31.35 0.59
N GLY A 120 -7.44 32.47 1.02
CA GLY A 120 -7.90 33.20 2.20
C GLY A 120 -8.24 34.63 1.80
N LYS A 121 -9.35 34.83 1.07
CA LYS A 121 -9.98 36.15 0.88
C LYS A 121 -8.98 37.31 0.61
N GLY A 122 -8.06 37.09 -0.32
CA GLY A 122 -6.96 38.03 -0.61
C GLY A 122 -5.85 37.30 -1.35
N GLY A 123 -5.68 37.62 -2.63
CA GLY A 123 -4.68 36.99 -3.47
C GLY A 123 -3.25 37.28 -3.03
N GLY A 124 -2.72 36.47 -2.10
CA GLY A 124 -1.34 36.56 -1.60
C GLY A 124 -0.27 36.40 -2.68
N TYR A 125 0.99 36.65 -2.34
CA TYR A 125 2.12 36.40 -3.23
C TYR A 125 2.37 34.89 -3.35
N ARG A 126 2.62 34.35 -4.55
CA ARG A 126 2.86 32.91 -4.77
C ARG A 126 4.27 32.66 -5.27
N TYR A 127 4.85 31.53 -4.88
CA TYR A 127 6.15 31.07 -5.37
C TYR A 127 5.96 29.87 -6.29
N PHE A 128 6.53 29.91 -7.50
CA PHE A 128 6.42 28.85 -8.51
C PHE A 128 7.75 28.10 -8.68
N GLY A 129 7.70 26.81 -9.00
CA GLY A 129 8.88 26.01 -9.39
C GLY A 129 10.11 26.19 -8.49
N ALA A 130 11.26 26.50 -9.09
CA ALA A 130 12.52 26.73 -8.37
C ALA A 130 12.48 27.95 -7.44
N ALA A 131 11.56 28.90 -7.64
CA ALA A 131 11.40 30.04 -6.73
C ALA A 131 10.96 29.60 -5.32
N LYS A 132 10.39 28.40 -5.15
CA LYS A 132 10.11 27.83 -3.82
C LYS A 132 11.36 27.40 -3.06
N GLN A 133 12.46 27.14 -3.78
CA GLN A 133 13.73 26.70 -3.20
C GLN A 133 14.67 27.86 -2.85
N LEU A 134 14.22 29.11 -3.05
CA LEU A 134 14.99 30.30 -2.70
C LEU A 134 15.27 30.34 -1.19
N PRO A 135 16.46 30.80 -0.77
CA PRO A 135 16.75 31.05 0.64
C PRO A 135 15.68 31.94 1.28
N GLY A 136 15.24 31.60 2.50
CA GLY A 136 14.15 32.27 3.23
C GLY A 136 12.73 31.90 2.78
N VAL A 137 12.52 31.65 1.48
CA VAL A 137 11.22 31.16 0.97
C VAL A 137 11.06 29.67 1.28
N LYS A 138 12.14 28.90 1.09
CA LYS A 138 12.18 27.47 1.36
C LYS A 138 11.78 27.14 2.80
N GLU A 139 12.23 27.94 3.76
CA GLU A 139 11.90 27.79 5.19
C GLU A 139 10.40 27.98 5.47
N LEU A 140 9.69 28.80 4.67
CA LEU A 140 8.24 28.97 4.79
C LEU A 140 7.46 27.74 4.31
N PHE A 141 8.03 26.96 3.37
CA PHE A 141 7.39 25.78 2.80
C PHE A 141 7.83 24.47 3.47
N ASP A 142 9.01 24.44 4.08
CA ASP A 142 9.51 23.32 4.88
C ASP A 142 8.74 23.26 6.20
N LYS A 143 7.48 22.78 6.14
CA LYS A 143 6.69 22.48 7.32
C LYS A 143 7.50 21.56 8.21
N GLU A 144 7.74 21.96 9.47
CA GLU A 144 8.36 21.09 10.45
C GLU A 144 7.60 19.76 10.45
N LYS A 145 8.31 18.66 10.14
CA LYS A 145 7.68 17.33 10.16
C LYS A 145 7.05 17.16 11.54
N PRO A 146 5.77 16.75 11.64
CA PRO A 146 5.15 16.57 12.93
C PRO A 146 6.04 15.67 13.77
N ARG A 147 6.49 16.18 14.92
CA ARG A 147 7.37 15.42 15.81
C ARG A 147 6.63 14.15 16.15
N GLN A 148 7.21 13.00 15.79
CA GLN A 148 6.68 11.70 16.17
C GLN A 148 6.81 11.62 17.69
N ILE A 149 5.73 11.93 18.41
CA ILE A 149 5.66 11.73 19.85
C ILE A 149 5.70 10.21 20.03
N ARG A 150 6.85 9.68 20.45
CA ARG A 150 6.93 8.26 20.84
C ARG A 150 6.02 8.11 22.06
N ARG A 151 5.16 7.08 22.04
CA ARG A 151 4.28 6.79 23.19
C ARG A 151 5.14 6.74 24.45
N SER A 152 4.74 7.52 25.46
CA SER A 152 5.43 7.48 26.74
C SER A 152 5.28 6.09 27.35
N ARG A 153 6.23 5.69 28.20
CA ARG A 153 6.12 4.47 29.00
C ARG A 153 4.76 4.41 29.71
N HIS A 154 4.32 5.52 30.31
CA HIS A 154 3.01 5.65 30.95
C HIS A 154 1.83 5.44 29.99
N GLU A 155 1.92 5.92 28.75
CA GLU A 155 0.88 5.77 27.74
C GLU A 155 0.78 4.34 27.20
N MET A 156 1.92 3.62 27.14
CA MET A 156 1.94 2.19 26.85
C MET A 156 1.34 1.37 27.99
N TYR A 157 1.62 1.72 29.26
CA TYR A 157 1.06 1.03 30.42
C TYR A 157 -0.40 1.38 30.72
N ARG A 158 -0.96 2.43 30.11
CA ARG A 158 -2.36 2.84 30.32
C ARG A 158 -3.38 1.76 29.92
N HIS A 159 -3.00 0.84 29.03
CA HIS A 159 -3.86 -0.27 28.59
C HIS A 159 -3.41 -1.63 29.14
N ILE A 160 -2.42 -1.63 30.04
CA ILE A 160 -1.95 -2.82 30.73
C ILE A 160 -2.62 -2.80 32.10
N ASP A 161 -3.90 -3.16 32.09
CA ASP A 161 -4.75 -3.19 33.28
C ASP A 161 -4.69 -4.58 33.95
N ALA A 162 -5.34 -4.73 35.11
CA ALA A 162 -5.43 -6.02 35.80
C ALA A 162 -6.01 -7.13 34.91
N ASP A 163 -6.88 -6.74 33.96
CA ASP A 163 -7.49 -7.63 32.97
C ASP A 163 -6.43 -8.22 32.01
N TYR A 164 -5.36 -7.48 31.68
CA TYR A 164 -4.25 -8.01 30.87
C TYR A 164 -3.52 -9.18 31.56
N TYR A 165 -3.52 -9.18 32.90
CA TYR A 165 -2.95 -10.25 33.71
C TYR A 165 -3.98 -11.34 34.07
N GLY A 166 -5.21 -11.28 33.54
CA GLY A 166 -6.24 -12.29 33.76
C GLY A 166 -6.81 -12.32 35.17
N PHE A 167 -6.58 -11.29 35.99
CA PHE A 167 -7.06 -11.25 37.39
C PHE A 167 -8.59 -11.26 37.53
N ARG A 168 -9.34 -11.03 36.44
CA ARG A 168 -10.81 -11.04 36.42
C ARG A 168 -11.42 -12.14 35.54
N ASP A 169 -10.60 -12.97 34.89
CA ASP A 169 -11.10 -13.99 33.93
C ASP A 169 -11.93 -15.08 34.63
N ASP A 170 -11.64 -15.35 35.91
CA ASP A 170 -12.39 -16.29 36.74
C ASP A 170 -13.75 -15.75 37.21
N GLU A 171 -13.95 -14.42 37.25
CA GLU A 171 -15.17 -13.79 37.76
C GLU A 171 -16.33 -13.81 36.75
N ASP A 172 -16.03 -13.82 35.45
CA ASP A 172 -17.05 -13.84 34.39
C ASP A 172 -17.77 -15.20 34.27
N GLY A 173 -17.21 -16.27 34.84
CA GLY A 173 -17.80 -17.62 34.84
C GLY A 173 -17.95 -18.26 33.44
N ILE A 174 -17.41 -17.61 32.41
CA ILE A 174 -17.38 -18.10 31.02
C ILE A 174 -16.31 -19.19 30.89
N LEU A 175 -15.14 -18.96 31.49
CA LEU A 175 -14.00 -19.89 31.44
C LEU A 175 -14.39 -21.27 31.96
N GLY A 176 -14.98 -21.34 33.16
CA GLY A 176 -15.43 -22.61 33.74
C GLY A 176 -16.45 -23.39 32.89
N LYS A 177 -17.32 -22.71 32.11
CA LYS A 177 -18.25 -23.38 31.19
C LYS A 177 -17.53 -24.01 30.00
N LEU A 178 -16.54 -23.31 29.45
CA LEU A 178 -15.73 -23.80 28.34
C LEU A 178 -14.84 -24.95 28.79
N GLU A 179 -14.20 -24.83 29.95
CA GLU A 179 -13.39 -25.88 30.57
C GLU A 179 -14.22 -27.14 30.83
N ALA A 180 -15.42 -27.03 31.40
CA ALA A 180 -16.29 -28.17 31.64
C ALA A 180 -16.72 -28.90 30.35
N GLN A 181 -16.92 -28.17 29.24
CA GLN A 181 -17.21 -28.79 27.95
C GLN A 181 -15.98 -29.49 27.37
N ALA A 182 -14.80 -28.88 27.49
CA ALA A 182 -13.54 -29.47 27.06
C ALA A 182 -13.19 -30.73 27.89
N GLU A 183 -13.34 -30.68 29.21
CA GLU A 183 -13.11 -31.80 30.12
C GLU A 183 -14.02 -32.98 29.79
N LYS A 184 -15.31 -32.73 29.49
CA LYS A 184 -16.24 -33.78 29.05
C LYS A 184 -15.78 -34.44 27.77
N LYS A 185 -15.28 -33.68 26.78
CA LYS A 185 -14.77 -34.24 25.52
C LYS A 185 -13.52 -35.09 25.77
N MET A 186 -12.55 -34.56 26.52
CA MET A 186 -11.32 -35.27 26.89
C MET A 186 -11.63 -36.57 27.66
N ARG A 187 -12.59 -36.53 28.59
CA ARG A 187 -13.02 -37.71 29.35
C ARG A 187 -13.70 -38.75 28.45
N LEU A 188 -14.51 -38.32 27.49
CA LEU A 188 -15.13 -39.22 26.51
C LEU A 188 -14.09 -39.86 25.59
N GLU A 189 -13.09 -39.11 25.14
CA GLU A 189 -11.98 -39.64 24.33
C GLU A 189 -11.16 -40.65 25.13
N ALA A 190 -10.77 -40.32 26.36
CA ALA A 190 -10.06 -41.23 27.24
C ALA A 190 -10.86 -42.51 27.55
N MET A 191 -12.17 -42.41 27.74
CA MET A 191 -13.04 -43.58 27.90
C MET A 191 -13.08 -44.44 26.63
N LYS A 192 -13.18 -43.83 25.45
CA LYS A 192 -13.15 -44.57 24.17
C LYS A 192 -11.82 -45.25 23.92
N GLU A 193 -10.71 -44.57 24.23
CA GLU A 193 -9.37 -45.16 24.13
C GLU A 193 -9.24 -46.34 25.09
N TRP A 194 -9.69 -46.18 26.33
CA TRP A 194 -9.71 -47.27 27.31
C TRP A 194 -10.58 -48.45 26.84
N GLU A 195 -11.80 -48.19 26.39
CA GLU A 195 -12.71 -49.21 25.82
C GLU A 195 -12.09 -49.91 24.60
N ALA A 196 -11.40 -49.19 23.72
CA ALA A 196 -10.69 -49.77 22.59
C ALA A 196 -9.52 -50.66 23.03
N THR A 197 -8.73 -50.21 24.01
CA THR A 197 -7.64 -51.03 24.57
C THR A 197 -8.16 -52.28 25.28
N GLU A 198 -9.29 -52.17 25.99
CA GLU A 198 -9.91 -53.28 26.69
C GLU A 198 -10.58 -54.25 25.71
N ALA A 199 -11.18 -53.77 24.62
CA ALA A 199 -11.70 -54.60 23.55
C ALA A 199 -10.58 -55.37 22.82
N VAL A 200 -9.43 -54.75 22.58
CA VAL A 200 -8.24 -55.44 22.04
C VAL A 200 -7.73 -56.49 23.03
N ARG A 201 -7.71 -56.17 24.32
CA ARG A 201 -7.32 -57.10 25.38
C ARG A 201 -8.29 -58.29 25.46
N GLN A 202 -9.58 -58.05 25.38
CA GLN A 202 -10.63 -59.09 25.40
C GLN A 202 -10.63 -59.91 24.12
N ALA A 203 -10.42 -59.31 22.94
CA ALA A 203 -10.31 -60.03 21.68
C ALA A 203 -9.09 -60.96 21.69
N ALA A 204 -7.94 -60.47 22.18
CA ALA A 204 -6.74 -61.29 22.33
C ALA A 204 -6.92 -62.40 23.38
N PHE A 205 -7.71 -62.16 24.44
CA PHE A 205 -8.08 -63.20 25.40
C PHE A 205 -9.01 -64.25 24.78
N ALA A 206 -10.01 -63.82 23.99
CA ALA A 206 -11.00 -64.70 23.35
C ALA A 206 -10.38 -65.60 22.26
N GLU A 207 -9.43 -65.09 21.47
CA GLU A 207 -8.73 -65.83 20.41
C GLU A 207 -7.89 -66.99 20.99
N VAL A 208 -7.27 -66.81 22.15
CA VAL A 208 -6.50 -67.86 22.84
C VAL A 208 -7.38 -68.88 23.54
N THR A 209 -8.54 -68.47 24.08
CA THR A 209 -9.50 -69.42 24.70
C THR A 209 -10.27 -70.27 23.68
N GLY A 210 -10.18 -69.97 22.38
CA GLY A 210 -10.85 -70.70 21.30
C GLY A 210 -10.23 -72.05 20.92
N ASP A 211 -9.05 -72.42 21.44
CA ASP A 211 -8.32 -73.65 21.06
C ASP A 211 -7.85 -74.52 22.26
N ALA A 212 -8.57 -74.50 23.39
CA ALA A 212 -8.25 -75.38 24.52
C ALA A 212 -9.49 -76.15 25.02
N PRO A 213 -9.53 -77.50 24.90
CA PRO A 213 -10.44 -78.32 25.68
C PRO A 213 -9.89 -78.51 27.10
N ASN A 214 -10.79 -78.50 28.08
CA ASN A 214 -10.57 -78.64 29.53
C ASN A 214 -9.95 -77.46 30.29
N GLY A 215 -10.77 -76.86 31.16
CA GLY A 215 -10.28 -76.05 32.28
C GLY A 215 -9.79 -76.92 33.45
N PRO A 216 -8.98 -76.35 34.35
CA PRO A 216 -8.86 -76.83 35.71
C PRO A 216 -9.35 -75.81 36.74
N GLU A 217 -9.56 -76.36 37.94
CA GLU A 217 -10.24 -75.82 39.11
C GLU A 217 -9.55 -74.66 39.82
N GLU A 218 -10.34 -74.02 40.70
CA GLU A 218 -9.98 -72.99 41.67
C GLU A 218 -8.74 -73.34 42.50
N GLY A 219 -7.75 -72.45 42.48
CA GLY A 219 -6.60 -72.47 43.40
C GLY A 219 -5.42 -71.68 42.85
N ASP A 220 -5.07 -70.58 43.54
CA ASP A 220 -3.94 -69.64 43.29
C ASP A 220 -4.22 -68.50 42.30
N ASN A 221 -4.63 -67.34 42.86
CA ASN A 221 -4.72 -66.06 42.16
C ASN A 221 -3.32 -65.51 41.82
N GLN A 222 -2.62 -66.15 40.88
CA GLN A 222 -1.49 -65.53 40.18
C GLN A 222 -2.04 -64.58 39.12
N PHE A 223 -1.79 -63.28 39.27
CA PHE A 223 -2.17 -62.27 38.29
C PHE A 223 -1.40 -62.49 36.98
N VAL A 224 -2.02 -63.13 35.99
CA VAL A 224 -1.45 -63.29 34.65
C VAL A 224 -1.80 -62.05 33.81
N ALA A 225 -0.86 -61.11 33.72
CA ALA A 225 -0.97 -59.97 32.80
C ALA A 225 -0.74 -60.44 31.37
N TYR A 226 -1.81 -60.68 30.62
CA TYR A 226 -1.70 -61.06 29.22
C TYR A 226 -1.20 -59.87 28.38
N VAL A 227 -0.02 -60.02 27.79
CA VAL A 227 0.57 -59.09 26.81
C VAL A 227 0.32 -59.69 25.42
N PRO A 228 -0.42 -59.01 24.53
CA PRO A 228 -0.62 -59.50 23.17
C PRO A 228 0.72 -59.66 22.45
N LEU A 229 1.11 -60.90 22.16
CA LEU A 229 2.31 -61.22 21.39
C LEU A 229 1.95 -61.15 19.89
N PRO A 230 2.67 -60.36 19.08
CA PRO A 230 2.37 -60.25 17.66
C PRO A 230 2.65 -61.57 16.92
N GLU A 231 1.76 -61.92 16.00
CA GLU A 231 1.89 -63.09 15.13
C GLU A 231 3.16 -63.03 14.25
N PRO A 232 3.76 -64.17 13.84
CA PRO A 232 4.98 -64.20 13.04
C PRO A 232 4.89 -63.40 11.73
N LYS A 233 3.69 -63.33 11.12
CA LYS A 233 3.43 -62.51 9.92
C LYS A 233 3.55 -61.01 10.16
N ASP A 234 3.15 -60.54 11.34
CA ASP A 234 3.23 -59.12 11.69
C ASP A 234 4.66 -58.74 12.08
N ILE A 235 5.39 -59.66 12.70
CA ILE A 235 6.84 -59.55 12.92
C ILE A 235 7.57 -59.44 11.58
N GLU A 236 7.28 -60.29 10.60
CA GLU A 236 7.87 -60.24 9.26
C GLU A 236 7.60 -58.90 8.55
N LYS A 237 6.35 -58.41 8.56
CA LYS A 237 6.00 -57.10 7.98
C LYS A 237 6.78 -55.97 8.65
N ARG A 238 6.84 -55.96 9.99
CA ARG A 238 7.54 -54.93 10.75
C ARG A 238 9.04 -54.95 10.50
N ILE A 239 9.62 -56.14 10.34
CA ILE A 239 11.03 -56.32 9.93
C ILE A 239 11.24 -55.81 8.50
N LEU A 240 10.33 -56.11 7.57
CA LEU A 240 10.41 -55.63 6.19
C LEU A 240 10.31 -54.11 6.12
N ASP A 241 9.40 -53.49 6.87
CA ASP A 241 9.23 -52.03 6.87
C ASP A 241 10.42 -51.33 7.54
N LYS A 242 10.98 -51.91 8.61
CA LYS A 242 12.22 -51.43 9.21
C LYS A 242 13.40 -51.52 8.23
N LYS A 243 13.55 -52.66 7.54
CA LYS A 243 14.59 -52.84 6.51
C LYS A 243 14.41 -51.86 5.34
N LYS A 244 13.17 -51.58 4.91
CA LYS A 244 12.88 -50.57 3.88
C LYS A 244 13.26 -49.17 4.36
N ALA A 245 12.90 -48.80 5.59
CA ALA A 245 13.24 -47.50 6.18
C ALA A 245 14.77 -47.34 6.33
N ASP A 246 15.47 -48.38 6.79
CA ASP A 246 16.93 -48.38 6.93
C ASP A 246 17.65 -48.32 5.58
N LEU A 247 17.09 -48.93 4.53
CA LEU A 247 17.62 -48.79 3.17
C LEU A 247 17.35 -47.40 2.60
N LEU A 248 16.14 -46.86 2.82
CA LEU A 248 15.83 -45.50 2.40
C LEU A 248 16.76 -44.50 3.08
N SER A 249 16.96 -44.58 4.40
CA SER A 249 17.85 -43.67 5.13
C SER A 249 19.31 -43.75 4.67
N LYS A 250 19.80 -44.94 4.26
CA LYS A 250 21.17 -45.10 3.75
C LYS A 250 21.39 -44.56 2.34
N TYR A 251 20.36 -44.60 1.49
CA TYR A 251 20.54 -44.38 0.05
C TYR A 251 19.81 -43.15 -0.51
N SER A 252 18.95 -42.48 0.25
CA SER A 252 18.36 -41.20 -0.16
C SER A 252 19.04 -40.04 0.56
N SER A 253 19.39 -38.98 -0.18
CA SER A 253 19.80 -37.70 0.42
C SER A 253 18.61 -37.01 1.10
N ASP A 254 18.87 -36.24 2.16
CA ASP A 254 17.84 -35.50 2.90
C ASP A 254 16.98 -34.62 1.97
N THR A 255 17.61 -34.02 0.96
CA THR A 255 16.95 -33.20 -0.07
C THR A 255 15.94 -33.96 -0.92
N LEU A 256 16.19 -35.25 -1.22
CA LEU A 256 15.27 -36.10 -1.98
C LEU A 256 14.11 -36.58 -1.10
N GLN A 257 14.36 -36.82 0.19
CA GLN A 257 13.31 -37.17 1.14
C GLN A 257 12.33 -36.01 1.36
N GLU A 258 12.83 -34.78 1.49
CA GLU A 258 12.01 -33.56 1.62
C GLU A 258 11.15 -33.31 0.37
N GLN A 259 11.72 -33.46 -0.82
CA GLN A 259 10.97 -33.36 -2.08
C GLN A 259 9.90 -34.44 -2.21
N GLN A 260 10.21 -35.67 -1.77
CA GLN A 260 9.23 -36.76 -1.75
C GLN A 260 8.12 -36.50 -0.72
N ALA A 261 8.45 -35.95 0.44
CA ALA A 261 7.48 -35.61 1.49
C ALA A 261 6.52 -34.51 1.01
N SER A 262 7.05 -33.42 0.45
CA SER A 262 6.22 -32.34 -0.10
C SER A 262 5.35 -32.82 -1.27
N ALA A 263 5.89 -33.68 -2.14
CA ALA A 263 5.12 -34.27 -3.24
C ALA A 263 3.98 -35.19 -2.73
N LYS A 264 4.22 -35.97 -1.65
CA LYS A 264 3.18 -36.79 -1.01
C LYS A 264 2.09 -35.95 -0.35
N GLU A 265 2.48 -34.84 0.27
CA GLU A 265 1.56 -33.89 0.90
C GLU A 265 0.67 -33.21 -0.15
N LEU A 266 1.24 -32.80 -1.29
CA LEU A 266 0.49 -32.27 -2.44
C LEU A 266 -0.46 -33.30 -3.07
N LEU A 267 -0.08 -34.58 -3.08
CA LEU A 267 -0.88 -35.66 -3.66
C LEU A 267 -2.00 -36.17 -2.73
N ASN A 268 -2.13 -35.62 -1.52
CA ASN A 268 -3.21 -35.89 -0.55
C ASN A 268 -3.49 -37.39 -0.33
N LYS A 269 -2.49 -38.26 -0.55
CA LYS A 269 -2.55 -39.69 -0.24
C LYS A 269 -1.95 -39.90 1.14
N ARG A 270 -2.75 -39.61 2.17
CA ARG A 270 -2.53 -40.24 3.48
C ARG A 270 -2.90 -41.71 3.32
N ARG A 271 -1.93 -42.60 3.53
CA ARG A 271 -2.22 -44.02 3.75
C ARG A 271 -2.86 -44.19 5.11
#